data_AF-A0A820THK3-F1
#
_entry.id   AF-A0A820THK3-F1
#
_cell.length_a   1.000
_cell.length_b   1.000
_cell.length_c   1.000
_cell.angle_alpha   90.00
_cell.angle_beta   90.00
_cell.angle_gamma   90.00
#
_symmetry.space_group_name_H-M   'P 1'
#
loop_
_entity.id
_entity.type
_entity.pdbx_description
1 polymer ?
#
loop_
_entity_poly.entity_id
_entity_poly.type
_entity_poly.pdbx_seq_one_letter_code
_entity_poly.pdbx_strand_id
1 'polypeptide(L)'
;MDSAGRVRIYHGANFVMKGFPWYPSELLDKDFVANMERWGLNFVRLGMMWSGVEPQSHKYNQTYLDTMKQIVELLKSHNIFVLLDMHQDVLSSRVQSYDGIPAWLYDQFPAPAHAYPWPLQSAPPVGDWFFG
;
A
#
# COMPACT_ATOMS: atom_id res chain seq x y z
N MET A 1 -14.60 -6.47 18.88
CA MET A 1 -15.77 -7.35 19.01
C MET A 1 -16.50 -7.37 17.70
N ASP A 2 -17.04 -8.50 17.26
CA ASP A 2 -17.96 -8.52 16.12
C ASP A 2 -19.41 -8.30 16.53
N SER A 3 -20.32 -8.31 15.56
CA SER A 3 -21.77 -8.14 15.80
C SER A 3 -22.38 -9.22 16.70
N ALA A 4 -21.70 -10.35 16.88
CA ALA A 4 -22.10 -11.42 17.81
C ALA A 4 -21.38 -11.33 19.17
N GLY A 5 -20.60 -10.28 19.41
CA GLY A 5 -19.88 -10.09 20.67
C GLY A 5 -18.64 -10.99 20.81
N ARG A 6 -18.08 -11.52 19.71
CA ARG A 6 -16.85 -12.33 19.76
C ARG A 6 -15.61 -11.45 19.67
N VAL A 7 -14.56 -11.81 20.39
CA VAL A 7 -13.21 -11.25 20.17
C VAL A 7 -12.65 -11.82 18.87
N ARG A 8 -12.04 -10.96 18.05
CA ARG A 8 -11.36 -11.37 16.81
C ARG A 8 -9.85 -11.18 16.98
N ILE A 9 -9.10 -12.20 16.60
CA ILE A 9 -7.65 -12.17 16.52
C ILE A 9 -7.29 -12.29 15.04
N TYR A 10 -6.49 -11.33 14.55
CA TYR A 10 -6.11 -11.25 13.15
C TYR A 10 -4.70 -11.77 12.95
N HIS A 11 -4.55 -12.79 12.10
CA HIS A 11 -3.27 -13.33 11.65
C HIS A 11 -3.19 -13.18 10.15
N GLY A 12 -2.18 -12.44 9.68
CA GLY A 12 -2.18 -11.93 8.32
C GLY A 12 -0.82 -11.48 7.84
N ALA A 13 -0.82 -10.99 6.60
CA ALA A 13 0.37 -10.47 5.94
C ALA A 13 0.10 -9.10 5.30
N ASN A 14 1.19 -8.41 4.95
CA ASN A 14 1.16 -7.17 4.19
C ASN A 14 1.31 -7.47 2.71
N PHE A 15 0.46 -6.87 1.89
CA PHE A 15 0.60 -6.91 0.44
C PHE A 15 0.58 -5.47 -0.08
N VAL A 16 1.77 -4.95 -0.38
CA VAL A 16 1.98 -3.54 -0.75
C VAL A 16 2.85 -3.50 -1.99
N MET A 17 2.27 -3.05 -3.11
CA MET A 17 3.00 -2.81 -4.35
C MET A 17 3.34 -1.32 -4.46
N LYS A 18 4.63 -1.01 -4.37
CA LYS A 18 5.13 0.36 -4.16
C LYS A 18 5.48 1.14 -5.43
N GLY A 19 5.28 0.53 -6.59
CA GLY A 19 5.42 1.16 -7.90
C GLY A 19 4.26 0.73 -8.81
N PHE A 20 4.17 1.30 -10.00
CA PHE A 20 3.15 0.92 -10.98
C PHE A 20 3.13 -0.60 -11.19
N PRO A 21 1.96 -1.28 -11.12
CA PRO A 21 0.61 -0.72 -11.15
C PRO A 21 -0.04 -0.44 -9.78
N TRP A 22 0.73 -0.44 -8.68
CA TRP A 22 0.31 -0.11 -7.31
C TRP A 22 -0.74 -1.02 -6.68
N TYR A 23 -0.89 -2.25 -7.20
CA TYR A 23 -1.66 -3.32 -6.56
C TYR A 23 -0.89 -4.65 -6.66
N PRO A 24 -1.04 -5.56 -5.68
CA PRO A 24 -0.45 -6.89 -5.69
C PRO A 24 -1.26 -7.84 -6.60
N SER A 25 -0.77 -8.12 -7.80
CA SER A 25 -1.50 -8.94 -8.78
C SER A 25 -1.76 -10.37 -8.33
N GLU A 26 -0.98 -10.90 -7.39
CA GLU A 26 -1.16 -12.24 -6.83
C GLU A 26 -2.50 -12.35 -6.07
N LEU A 27 -3.02 -11.24 -5.54
CA LEU A 27 -4.33 -11.21 -4.87
C LEU A 27 -5.53 -11.18 -5.83
N LEU A 28 -5.29 -11.20 -7.15
CA LEU A 28 -6.31 -11.48 -8.16
C LEU A 28 -6.37 -12.97 -8.53
N ASP A 29 -5.37 -13.76 -8.12
CA ASP A 29 -5.36 -15.20 -8.32
C ASP A 29 -6.15 -15.91 -7.21
N LYS A 30 -7.20 -16.62 -7.63
CA LYS A 30 -8.09 -17.36 -6.73
C LYS A 30 -7.37 -18.49 -6.00
N ASP A 31 -6.43 -19.16 -6.66
CA ASP A 31 -5.71 -20.29 -6.05
C ASP A 31 -4.73 -19.78 -4.99
N PHE A 32 -4.09 -18.62 -5.24
CA PHE A 32 -3.26 -17.96 -4.25
C PHE A 32 -4.06 -17.56 -3.00
N VAL A 33 -5.21 -16.90 -3.18
CA VAL A 33 -6.08 -16.49 -2.06
C VAL A 33 -6.67 -17.71 -1.32
N ALA A 34 -7.06 -18.76 -2.04
CA ALA A 34 -7.53 -20.00 -1.42
C ALA A 34 -6.43 -20.66 -0.57
N ASN A 35 -5.17 -20.62 -1.01
CA ASN A 35 -4.05 -21.10 -0.21
C ASN A 35 -3.84 -20.27 1.06
N MET A 36 -4.01 -18.95 1.01
CA MET A 36 -3.93 -18.10 2.21
C MET A 36 -4.95 -18.53 3.28
N GLU A 37 -6.19 -18.80 2.89
CA GLU A 37 -7.23 -19.33 3.78
C GLU A 37 -6.83 -20.72 4.33
N ARG A 38 -6.32 -21.62 3.47
CA ARG A 38 -5.84 -22.95 3.88
C ARG A 38 -4.67 -22.91 4.86
N TRP A 39 -3.83 -21.88 4.80
CA TRP A 39 -2.74 -21.64 5.75
C TRP A 39 -3.21 -21.02 7.07
N GLY A 40 -4.50 -20.70 7.20
CA GLY A 40 -5.10 -20.12 8.40
C GLY A 40 -4.96 -18.61 8.50
N LEU A 41 -4.59 -17.92 7.42
CA LEU A 41 -4.61 -16.46 7.38
C LEU A 41 -6.06 -15.99 7.33
N ASN A 42 -6.37 -14.96 8.11
CA ASN A 42 -7.70 -14.35 8.15
C ASN A 42 -7.65 -12.82 7.97
N PHE A 43 -6.48 -12.27 7.66
CA PHE A 43 -6.27 -10.83 7.54
C PHE A 43 -5.22 -10.47 6.48
N VAL A 44 -5.44 -9.36 5.79
CA VAL A 44 -4.50 -8.72 4.88
C VAL A 44 -4.46 -7.23 5.17
N ARG A 45 -3.25 -6.69 5.35
CA ARG A 45 -3.00 -5.24 5.21
C ARG A 45 -2.71 -4.97 3.73
N LEU A 46 -3.69 -4.40 3.05
CA LEU A 46 -3.65 -4.15 1.61
C LEU A 46 -3.18 -2.72 1.35
N GLY A 47 -2.00 -2.58 0.78
CA GLY A 47 -1.45 -1.29 0.37
C GLY A 47 -2.26 -0.68 -0.77
N MET A 48 -2.61 0.58 -0.60
CA MET A 48 -3.25 1.46 -1.58
C MET A 48 -2.40 2.71 -1.68
N MET A 49 -2.01 3.10 -2.90
CA MET A 49 -1.21 4.32 -3.10
C MET A 49 -2.10 5.48 -3.50
N TRP A 50 -1.88 6.66 -2.93
CA TRP A 50 -2.60 7.86 -3.36
C TRP A 50 -2.27 8.18 -4.82
N SER A 51 -1.02 7.96 -5.25
CA SER A 51 -0.63 8.01 -6.67
C SER A 51 -1.50 7.13 -7.59
N GLY A 52 -1.93 5.96 -7.10
CA GLY A 52 -2.83 5.07 -7.83
C GLY A 52 -4.28 5.54 -7.83
N VAL A 53 -4.77 6.05 -6.69
CA VAL A 53 -6.14 6.55 -6.51
C VAL A 53 -6.41 7.84 -7.28
N GLU A 54 -5.50 8.81 -7.20
CA GLU A 54 -5.65 10.16 -7.75
C GLU A 54 -4.37 10.57 -8.50
N PRO A 55 -4.14 10.02 -9.70
CA PRO A 55 -2.93 10.28 -10.47
C PRO A 55 -2.81 11.73 -10.97
N GLN A 56 -3.91 12.48 -11.01
CA GLN A 56 -3.96 13.92 -11.26
C GLN A 56 -4.94 14.57 -10.27
N SER A 57 -4.68 15.81 -9.87
CA SER A 57 -5.55 16.55 -8.94
C SER A 57 -7.01 16.50 -9.36
N HIS A 58 -7.86 16.02 -8.46
CA HIS A 58 -9.29 15.81 -8.59
C HIS A 58 -9.73 14.85 -9.71
N LYS A 59 -8.82 14.02 -10.21
CA LYS A 59 -9.15 12.97 -11.21
C LYS A 59 -8.80 11.59 -10.64
N TYR A 60 -9.84 10.89 -10.21
CA TYR A 60 -9.73 9.55 -9.64
C TYR A 60 -9.60 8.47 -10.72
N ASN A 61 -8.71 7.52 -10.50
CA ASN A 61 -8.50 6.40 -11.40
C ASN A 61 -9.51 5.28 -11.09
N GLN A 62 -10.66 5.31 -11.79
CA GLN A 62 -11.70 4.32 -11.56
C GLN A 62 -11.23 2.90 -11.87
N THR A 63 -10.38 2.70 -12.90
CA THR A 63 -9.82 1.39 -13.23
C THR A 63 -9.03 0.81 -12.05
N TYR A 64 -8.20 1.61 -11.40
CA TYR A 64 -7.45 1.20 -10.22
C TYR A 64 -8.39 0.86 -9.05
N LEU A 65 -9.37 1.73 -8.77
CA LEU A 65 -10.35 1.50 -7.70
C LEU A 65 -11.17 0.22 -7.93
N ASP A 66 -11.53 -0.08 -9.18
CA ASP A 66 -12.25 -1.29 -9.55
C ASP A 66 -11.37 -2.54 -9.34
N THR A 67 -10.08 -2.49 -9.69
CA THR A 67 -9.14 -3.59 -9.40
C THR A 67 -8.96 -3.80 -7.90
N MET A 68 -8.80 -2.74 -7.12
CA MET A 68 -8.70 -2.85 -5.66
C MET A 68 -9.98 -3.43 -5.05
N LYS A 69 -11.14 -3.06 -5.57
CA LYS A 69 -12.43 -3.63 -5.17
C LYS A 69 -12.50 -5.13 -5.48
N GLN A 70 -12.04 -5.57 -6.66
CA GLN A 70 -12.00 -7.00 -7.01
C GLN A 70 -11.12 -7.80 -6.04
N ILE A 71 -9.95 -7.28 -5.68
CA ILE A 71 -9.08 -7.90 -4.67
C ILE A 71 -9.81 -8.03 -3.33
N VAL A 72 -10.45 -6.95 -2.85
CA VAL A 72 -11.19 -6.95 -1.57
C VAL A 72 -12.36 -7.94 -1.61
N GLU A 73 -13.08 -8.03 -2.73
CA GLU A 73 -14.19 -8.96 -2.89
C GLU A 73 -13.73 -10.42 -2.90
N LEU A 74 -12.60 -10.72 -3.53
CA LEU A 74 -12.01 -12.06 -3.53
C LEU A 74 -11.49 -12.45 -2.14
N LEU A 75 -10.79 -11.57 -1.43
CA LEU A 75 -10.37 -11.82 -0.05
C LEU A 75 -11.57 -12.06 0.86
N LYS A 76 -12.63 -11.26 0.70
CA LYS A 76 -13.89 -11.42 1.43
C LYS A 76 -14.54 -12.77 1.17
N SER A 77 -14.52 -13.30 -0.06
CA SER A 77 -15.12 -14.61 -0.35
C SER A 77 -14.38 -15.78 0.31
N HIS A 78 -13.14 -15.55 0.77
CA HIS A 78 -12.31 -16.50 1.51
C HIS A 78 -12.20 -16.17 3.00
N ASN A 79 -13.15 -15.40 3.55
CA ASN A 79 -13.18 -15.01 4.97
C ASN A 79 -11.94 -14.24 5.47
N ILE A 80 -11.20 -13.62 4.54
CA ILE A 80 -10.01 -12.82 4.85
C ILE A 80 -10.42 -11.35 4.98
N PHE A 81 -10.16 -10.77 6.15
CA PHE A 81 -10.41 -9.36 6.44
C PHE A 81 -9.34 -8.48 5.80
N VAL A 82 -9.73 -7.28 5.37
CA VAL A 82 -8.82 -6.31 4.76
C VAL A 82 -8.76 -5.04 5.60
N LEU A 83 -7.54 -4.59 5.89
CA LEU A 83 -7.26 -3.20 6.25
C LEU A 83 -6.68 -2.50 5.03
N LEU A 84 -7.41 -1.52 4.50
CA LEU A 84 -6.89 -0.64 3.45
C LEU A 84 -5.89 0.32 4.08
N ASP A 85 -4.67 0.31 3.53
CA ASP A 85 -3.53 1.07 4.02
C ASP A 85 -3.12 2.08 2.95
N MET A 86 -3.45 3.36 3.14
CA MET A 86 -3.01 4.43 2.24
C MET A 86 -1.51 4.67 2.44
N HIS A 87 -0.69 3.87 1.75
CA HIS A 87 0.71 3.66 2.08
C HIS A 87 1.60 4.77 1.48
N GLN A 88 2.74 5.02 2.14
CA GLN A 88 3.83 5.84 1.61
C GLN A 88 5.15 5.44 2.27
N ASP A 89 6.25 5.57 1.53
CA ASP A 89 7.60 5.60 2.08
C ASP A 89 8.38 6.76 1.47
N VAL A 90 8.92 7.62 2.32
CA VAL A 90 9.73 8.78 1.89
C VAL A 90 8.95 9.65 0.88
N LEU A 91 7.67 9.86 1.14
CA LEU A 91 6.79 10.80 0.43
C LEU A 91 6.42 10.39 -1.02
N SER A 92 7.33 10.46 -1.99
CA SER A 92 7.00 10.33 -3.42
C SER A 92 8.15 9.77 -4.25
N SER A 93 7.85 9.18 -5.42
CA SER A 93 8.88 8.81 -6.40
C SER A 93 9.71 10.00 -6.89
N ARG A 94 9.21 11.23 -6.71
CA ARG A 94 9.96 12.47 -6.98
C ARG A 94 11.27 12.59 -6.20
N VAL A 95 11.41 11.93 -5.06
CA VAL A 95 12.66 11.89 -4.29
C VAL A 95 13.45 10.60 -4.51
N GLN A 96 13.29 9.97 -5.67
CA GLN A 96 13.96 8.70 -6.05
C GLN A 96 13.63 7.54 -5.09
N SER A 97 12.42 7.56 -4.54
CA SER A 97 11.87 6.54 -3.64
C SER A 97 10.69 5.81 -4.28
N TYR A 98 9.99 5.02 -3.47
CA TYR A 98 8.69 4.43 -3.73
C TYR A 98 7.57 5.46 -3.91
N ASP A 99 6.51 5.07 -4.62
CA ASP A 99 5.32 5.89 -4.76
C ASP A 99 4.42 5.79 -3.53
N GLY A 100 3.98 6.94 -3.03
CA GLY A 100 2.92 7.07 -2.04
C GLY A 100 2.07 8.31 -2.33
N ILE A 101 2.69 9.48 -2.21
CA ILE A 101 2.12 10.78 -2.57
C ILE A 101 2.23 11.03 -4.09
N PRO A 102 1.14 11.43 -4.77
CA PRO A 102 1.15 11.75 -6.19
C PRO A 102 2.14 12.87 -6.53
N ALA A 103 2.79 12.72 -7.69
CA ALA A 103 3.73 13.71 -8.20
C ALA A 103 3.13 15.13 -8.29
N TRP A 104 1.86 15.26 -8.71
CA TRP A 104 1.20 16.56 -8.85
C TRP A 104 1.05 17.33 -7.53
N LEU A 105 0.99 16.62 -6.40
CA LEU A 105 0.92 17.23 -5.08
C LEU A 105 2.33 17.56 -4.58
N TYR A 106 3.28 16.64 -4.77
CA TYR A 106 4.68 16.89 -4.43
C TYR A 106 5.20 18.17 -5.13
N ASP A 107 4.88 18.34 -6.41
CA ASP A 107 5.33 19.48 -7.22
C ASP A 107 4.79 20.84 -6.72
N GLN A 108 3.84 20.85 -5.75
CA GLN A 108 3.34 22.06 -5.09
C GLN A 108 4.03 22.38 -3.76
N PHE A 109 4.84 21.46 -3.22
CA PHE A 109 5.55 21.70 -1.98
C PHE A 109 6.70 22.70 -2.17
N PRO A 110 6.98 23.55 -1.17
CA PRO A 110 8.15 24.41 -1.21
C PRO A 110 9.41 23.55 -1.23
N ALA A 111 10.44 24.02 -1.96
CA ALA A 111 11.74 23.36 -1.94
C ALA A 111 12.28 23.32 -0.50
N PRO A 112 12.75 22.15 -0.02
CA PRO A 112 13.26 22.04 1.33
C PRO A 112 14.59 22.79 1.46
N ALA A 113 14.87 23.34 2.65
CA ALA A 113 16.14 24.01 2.93
C ALA A 113 17.35 23.06 2.85
N HIS A 114 17.12 21.76 3.08
CA HIS A 114 18.10 20.68 2.98
C HIS A 114 17.46 19.49 2.27
N ALA A 115 18.23 18.80 1.42
CA ALA A 115 17.75 17.62 0.70
C ALA A 115 17.46 16.42 1.62
N TYR A 116 18.09 16.37 2.81
CA TYR A 116 17.95 15.31 3.80
C TYR A 116 17.74 15.89 5.20
N PRO A 117 17.18 15.11 6.16
CA PRO A 117 17.12 15.52 7.55
C PRO A 117 18.51 15.84 8.08
N TRP A 118 18.66 17.01 8.72
CA TRP A 118 19.91 17.37 9.37
C TRP A 118 20.34 16.30 10.40
N PRO A 119 21.61 15.87 10.44
CA PRO A 119 22.78 16.43 9.74
C PRO A 119 23.18 15.70 8.45
N LEU A 120 22.31 14.87 7.86
CA LEU A 120 22.66 14.09 6.67
C LEU A 120 22.90 14.99 5.45
N GLN A 121 23.98 14.72 4.71
CA GLN A 121 24.36 15.46 3.50
C GLN A 121 24.05 14.69 2.21
N SER A 122 23.87 13.37 2.31
CA SER A 122 23.54 12.48 1.20
C SER A 122 22.58 11.39 1.67
N ALA A 123 21.93 10.72 0.72
CA ALA A 123 21.16 9.51 0.98
C ALA A 123 22.06 8.48 1.69
N PRO A 124 21.61 7.83 2.77
CA PRO A 124 22.32 6.71 3.33
C PRO A 124 22.41 5.56 2.30
N PRO A 125 23.46 4.73 2.35
CA PRO A 125 23.58 3.54 1.51
C PRO A 125 22.29 2.69 1.55
N VAL A 126 21.92 2.06 0.44
CA VAL A 126 20.66 1.29 0.27
C VAL A 126 20.46 0.20 1.35
N GLY A 127 21.51 -0.23 2.05
CA GLY A 127 21.44 -1.16 3.19
C GLY A 127 20.96 -0.53 4.52
N ASP A 128 21.23 0.74 4.76
CA ASP A 128 21.00 1.39 6.07
C ASP A 128 19.54 1.84 6.27
N TRP A 129 18.66 1.62 5.30
CA TRP A 129 17.27 2.11 5.30
C TRP A 129 16.34 1.31 6.24
N PHE A 130 16.79 0.14 6.71
CA PHE A 130 16.12 -0.67 7.73
C PHE A 130 17.18 -1.41 8.54
N PHE A 131 17.44 -0.99 9.80
CA PHE A 131 18.32 -1.66 10.78
C PHE A 131 19.13 -2.86 10.24
N GLY A 132 20.27 -2.58 9.58
CA GLY A 132 21.13 -3.59 8.97
C GLY A 132 22.35 -3.00 8.30
#